data_AF-A0A550CIX3-F1
#
_entry.id   AF-A0A550CIX3-F1
#
_cell.length_a   1.000
_cell.length_b   1.000
_cell.length_c   1.000
_cell.angle_alpha   90.00
_cell.angle_beta   90.00
_cell.angle_gamma   90.00
#
_symmetry.space_group_name_H-M   'P 1'
#
loop_
_entity.id
_entity.type
_entity.pdbx_description
1 polymer ?
#
loop_
_entity_poly.entity_id
_entity_poly.type
_entity_poly.pdbx_seq_one_letter_code
_entity_poly.pdbx_strand_id
1 'polypeptide(L)'
;FEGLGVGSRLAHLRLPSQYNWIPVCAGALYGITTPIGIAAGLGVRTTYNPGSTTASIVSGVMDSISSGILLYTGLVELLAHEFLFNREMQNASNGKLAYAIGCMVLGWGLMALLGKWA
;
A
#
# COMPACT_ATOMS: atom_id res chain seq x y z
N PHE A 1 -3.66 1.38 4.52
CA PHE A 1 -4.03 0.04 4.05
C PHE A 1 -2.87 -0.95 4.20
N GLU A 2 -1.69 -0.65 3.67
CA GLU A 2 -0.54 -1.58 3.72
C GLU A 2 -0.02 -1.86 5.13
N GLY A 3 0.05 -0.88 6.03
CA GLY A 3 0.48 -1.11 7.42
C GLY A 3 -0.43 -2.07 8.21
N LEU A 4 -1.72 -2.13 7.86
CA LEU A 4 -2.68 -3.06 8.47
C LEU A 4 -2.54 -4.47 7.88
N GLY A 5 -2.20 -4.59 6.59
CA GLY A 5 -1.87 -5.86 5.93
C GLY A 5 -0.51 -6.43 6.35
N VAL A 6 0.51 -5.59 6.47
CA VAL A 6 1.82 -5.97 7.03
C VAL A 6 1.65 -6.37 8.49
N GLY A 7 0.88 -5.60 9.28
CA GLY A 7 0.56 -5.93 10.67
C GLY A 7 -0.17 -7.25 10.84
N SER A 8 -1.16 -7.57 9.99
CA SER A 8 -1.88 -8.84 10.06
C SER A 8 -0.99 -10.03 9.67
N ARG A 9 -0.15 -9.90 8.64
CA ARG A 9 0.84 -10.93 8.27
C ARG A 9 1.87 -11.14 9.37
N LEU A 10 2.41 -10.07 9.95
CA LEU A 10 3.31 -10.15 11.11
C LEU A 10 2.65 -10.84 12.32
N ALA A 11 1.36 -10.58 12.59
CA ALA A 11 0.63 -11.20 13.68
C ALA A 11 0.38 -12.71 13.48
N HIS A 12 0.27 -13.16 12.23
CA HIS A 12 0.11 -14.58 11.88
C HIS A 12 1.44 -15.35 11.71
N LEU A 13 2.59 -14.66 11.75
CA LEU A 13 3.91 -15.29 11.65
C LEU A 13 4.22 -16.09 12.93
N ARG A 14 4.18 -17.42 12.86
CA ARG A 14 4.66 -18.30 13.93
C ARG A 14 6.17 -18.49 13.84
N LEU A 15 6.90 -17.66 14.58
CA LEU A 15 8.35 -17.75 14.71
C LEU A 15 8.76 -18.53 15.97
N PRO A 16 9.89 -19.27 15.94
CA PRO A 16 10.48 -19.85 17.15
C PRO A 16 10.79 -18.76 18.18
N SER A 17 10.76 -19.10 19.48
CA SER A 17 10.92 -18.14 20.60
C SER A 17 12.16 -17.24 20.49
N GLN A 18 13.25 -17.73 19.89
CA GLN A 18 14.48 -16.98 19.63
C GLN A 18 14.35 -15.82 18.61
N TYR A 19 13.30 -15.83 17.79
CA TYR A 19 13.05 -14.85 16.72
C TYR A 19 11.79 -14.01 16.95
N ASN A 20 11.24 -14.02 18.17
CA ASN A 20 10.01 -13.31 18.50
C ASN A 20 10.14 -11.77 18.46
N TRP A 21 11.37 -11.26 18.36
CA TRP A 21 11.69 -9.84 18.19
C TRP A 21 11.55 -9.37 16.73
N ILE A 22 11.59 -10.28 15.75
CA ILE A 22 11.57 -9.94 14.32
C ILE A 22 10.29 -9.17 13.93
N PRO A 23 9.07 -9.55 14.35
CA PRO A 23 7.87 -8.79 14.01
C PRO A 23 7.90 -7.37 14.58
N VAL A 24 8.39 -7.22 15.82
CA VAL A 24 8.48 -5.91 16.47
C VAL A 24 9.50 -5.02 15.75
N CYS A 25 10.67 -5.56 15.39
CA CYS A 25 11.68 -4.82 14.63
C CYS A 25 11.23 -4.48 13.21
N ALA A 26 10.55 -5.40 12.52
CA ALA A 26 10.01 -5.14 11.19
C ALA A 26 8.92 -4.06 11.21
N GLY A 27 8.04 -4.08 12.22
CA GLY A 27 7.05 -3.02 12.45
C GLY A 27 7.69 -1.66 12.75
N ALA A 28 8.74 -1.63 13.57
CA ALA A 28 9.49 -0.41 13.86
C ALA A 28 10.20 0.15 12.63
N LEU A 29 10.85 -0.71 11.83
CA LEU A 29 11.49 -0.31 10.58
C LEU A 29 10.48 0.26 9.58
N TYR A 30 9.33 -0.40 9.41
CA TYR A 30 8.24 0.10 8.58
C TYR A 30 7.76 1.48 9.04
N GLY A 31 7.57 1.68 10.35
CA GLY A 31 7.15 2.96 10.93
C GLY A 31 8.17 4.09 10.81
N ILE A 32 9.47 3.77 10.87
CA ILE A 32 10.56 4.75 10.75
C ILE A 32 10.87 5.11 9.29
N THR A 33 10.50 4.26 8.32
CA THR A 33 10.75 4.51 6.90
C THR A 33 10.07 5.80 6.42
N THR A 34 8.83 6.06 6.86
CA THR A 34 8.08 7.27 6.50
C THR A 34 8.74 8.58 6.97
N PRO A 35 9.09 8.77 8.26
CA PRO A 35 9.77 10.00 8.70
C PRO A 35 11.16 10.16 8.09
N ILE A 36 11.89 9.07 7.82
CA ILE A 36 13.17 9.15 7.08
C ILE A 36 12.94 9.66 5.65
N GLY A 37 11.94 9.14 4.95
CA GLY A 37 11.59 9.59 3.60
C GLY A 37 11.20 11.06 3.56
N ILE A 38 10.39 11.52 4.54
CA ILE A 38 10.02 12.94 4.67
C ILE A 38 11.26 13.80 4.95
N ALA A 39 12.15 13.37 5.85
CA ALA A 39 13.39 14.09 6.17
C ALA A 39 14.31 14.21 4.94
N ALA A 40 14.46 13.13 4.15
CA ALA A 40 15.20 13.16 2.91
C ALA A 40 14.56 14.11 1.89
N GLY A 41 13.24 14.03 1.68
CA GLY A 41 12.52 14.95 0.78
C GLY A 41 12.65 16.42 1.20
N LEU A 42 12.58 16.70 2.50
CA LEU A 42 12.83 18.03 3.05
C LEU A 42 14.29 18.47 2.85
N GLY A 43 15.26 17.57 2.89
CA GLY A 43 16.68 17.89 2.65
C GLY A 43 16.95 18.30 1.19
N VAL A 44 16.31 17.64 0.23
CA VAL A 44 16.51 17.91 -1.21
C VAL A 44 15.63 19.08 -1.71
N ARG A 45 14.62 19.50 -0.93
CA ARG A 45 13.65 20.57 -1.31
C ARG A 45 14.29 21.88 -1.74
N THR A 46 15.47 22.23 -1.22
CA THR A 46 16.16 23.50 -1.51
C THR A 46 16.86 23.48 -2.88
N THR A 47 17.14 22.30 -3.42
CA THR A 47 17.75 22.11 -4.75
C THR A 47 16.69 21.90 -5.84
N TYR A 48 15.44 21.63 -5.43
CA TYR A 48 14.32 21.37 -6.31
C TYR A 48 13.66 22.69 -6.74
N ASN A 49 13.79 23.07 -8.01
CA ASN A 49 12.97 24.13 -8.60
C ASN A 49 11.70 23.52 -9.21
N PRO A 50 10.52 23.64 -8.57
CA PRO A 50 9.29 23.01 -9.03
C PRO A 50 8.80 23.51 -10.40
N GLY A 51 9.35 24.60 -10.94
CA GLY A 51 9.07 25.08 -12.30
C GLY A 51 10.01 24.52 -13.39
N SER A 52 10.99 23.69 -13.05
CA SER A 52 11.95 23.13 -14.01
C SER A 52 11.41 21.88 -14.72
N THR A 53 11.65 21.75 -16.02
CA THR A 53 11.28 20.56 -16.81
C THR A 53 11.90 19.27 -16.23
N THR A 54 13.11 19.35 -15.68
CA THR A 54 13.76 18.20 -15.04
C THR A 54 13.01 17.73 -13.79
N ALA A 55 12.45 18.65 -13.02
CA ALA A 55 11.64 18.34 -11.85
C ALA A 55 10.37 17.58 -12.25
N SER A 56 9.61 18.08 -13.23
CA SER A 56 8.41 17.37 -13.71
C SER A 56 8.72 15.99 -14.28
N ILE A 57 9.85 15.81 -14.96
CA ILE A 57 10.26 14.49 -15.47
C ILE A 57 10.58 13.53 -14.31
N VAL A 58 11.36 13.98 -13.33
CA VAL A 58 11.75 13.14 -12.18
C VAL A 58 10.52 12.77 -11.34
N SER A 59 9.66 13.73 -11.01
CA SER A 59 8.38 13.46 -10.33
C SER A 59 7.52 12.50 -11.14
N GLY A 60 7.34 12.72 -12.45
CA GLY A 60 6.52 11.86 -13.30
C GLY A 60 7.04 10.41 -13.37
N VAL A 61 8.36 10.21 -13.43
CA VAL A 61 8.95 8.86 -13.41
C VAL A 61 8.74 8.19 -12.04
N MET A 62 8.99 8.91 -10.94
CA MET A 62 8.77 8.39 -9.58
C MET A 62 7.30 8.05 -9.34
N ASP A 63 6.38 8.92 -9.77
CA ASP A 63 4.94 8.71 -9.66
C ASP A 63 4.47 7.52 -10.51
N SER A 64 5.02 7.35 -11.71
CA SER A 64 4.70 6.20 -12.57
C SER A 64 5.15 4.88 -11.95
N ILE A 65 6.37 4.85 -11.38
CA ILE A 65 6.89 3.67 -10.68
C ILE A 65 6.04 3.36 -9.44
N SER A 66 5.76 4.37 -8.63
CA SER A 66 4.92 4.25 -7.43
C SER A 66 3.52 3.73 -7.75
N SER A 67 2.88 4.31 -8.77
CA SER A 67 1.56 3.88 -9.28
C SER A 67 1.59 2.44 -9.80
N GLY A 68 2.64 2.04 -10.51
CA GLY A 68 2.83 0.67 -10.96
C GLY A 68 2.91 -0.34 -9.82
N ILE A 69 3.67 -0.02 -8.76
CA ILE A 69 3.77 -0.86 -7.56
C ILE A 69 2.41 -0.94 -6.85
N LEU A 70 1.71 0.19 -6.67
CA LEU A 70 0.38 0.25 -6.07
C LEU A 70 -0.67 -0.58 -6.84
N LEU A 71 -0.62 -0.55 -8.16
CA LEU A 71 -1.50 -1.39 -8.99
C LEU A 71 -1.17 -2.87 -8.83
N TYR A 72 0.12 -3.24 -8.80
CA TYR A 72 0.53 -4.62 -8.57
C TYR A 72 0.10 -5.12 -7.18
N THR A 73 0.39 -4.38 -6.12
CA THR A 73 0.02 -4.76 -4.76
C THR A 73 -1.50 -4.80 -4.58
N GLY A 74 -2.23 -3.83 -5.14
CA GLY A 74 -3.69 -3.79 -5.10
C GLY A 74 -4.37 -4.94 -5.84
N LEU A 75 -3.96 -5.21 -7.09
CA LEU A 75 -4.60 -6.20 -7.95
C LEU A 75 -4.08 -7.63 -7.71
N VAL A 76 -2.75 -7.80 -7.69
CA VAL A 76 -2.12 -9.12 -7.66
C VAL A 76 -1.93 -9.62 -6.24
N GLU A 77 -1.62 -8.74 -5.29
CA GLU A 77 -1.31 -9.18 -3.93
C GLU A 77 -2.52 -9.15 -2.99
N LEU A 78 -3.37 -8.12 -3.09
CA LEU A 78 -4.55 -7.98 -2.23
C LEU A 78 -5.78 -8.63 -2.86
N LEU A 79 -6.19 -8.17 -4.05
CA LEU A 79 -7.42 -8.65 -4.69
C LEU A 79 -7.35 -10.14 -5.05
N ALA A 80 -6.28 -10.56 -5.72
CA ALA A 80 -6.11 -11.96 -6.08
C ALA A 80 -6.05 -12.84 -4.82
N HIS A 81 -5.44 -12.39 -3.73
CA HIS A 81 -5.31 -13.22 -2.53
C HIS A 81 -6.59 -13.34 -1.71
N GLU A 82 -7.39 -12.27 -1.65
CA GLU A 82 -8.71 -12.30 -1.03
C GLU A 82 -9.72 -13.13 -1.85
N PHE A 83 -9.71 -13.03 -3.18
CA PHE A 83 -10.71 -13.69 -4.03
C PHE A 83 -10.31 -15.10 -4.48
N LEU A 84 -9.04 -15.34 -4.84
CA LEU A 84 -8.58 -16.64 -5.36
C LEU A 84 -8.10 -17.59 -4.26
N PHE A 85 -7.54 -17.11 -3.14
CA PHE A 85 -6.98 -17.99 -2.10
C PHE A 85 -7.87 -18.18 -0.86
N ASN A 86 -8.96 -17.41 -0.72
CA ASN A 86 -9.88 -17.59 0.40
C ASN A 86 -10.98 -18.62 0.08
N ARG A 87 -10.86 -19.83 0.64
CA ARG A 87 -11.83 -20.93 0.51
C ARG A 87 -13.22 -20.61 1.06
N GLU A 88 -13.35 -19.57 1.90
CA GLU A 88 -14.66 -19.07 2.34
C GLU A 88 -15.34 -18.19 1.29
N MET A 89 -14.61 -17.43 0.47
CA MET A 89 -15.20 -16.66 -0.63
C MET A 89 -15.61 -17.53 -1.82
N GLN A 90 -14.82 -18.58 -2.12
CA GLN A 90 -15.19 -19.55 -3.16
C GLN A 90 -16.45 -20.37 -2.82
N ASN A 91 -16.72 -20.57 -1.52
CA ASN A 91 -17.93 -21.25 -1.02
C ASN A 91 -19.04 -20.26 -0.58
N ALA A 92 -18.80 -18.94 -0.63
CA ALA A 92 -19.79 -17.96 -0.22
C ALA A 92 -20.82 -17.68 -1.33
N SER A 93 -22.05 -17.35 -0.91
CA SER A 93 -23.11 -16.90 -1.82
C SER A 93 -22.66 -15.70 -2.67
N ASN A 94 -23.03 -15.70 -3.96
CA ASN A 94 -22.74 -14.64 -4.95
C ASN A 94 -23.02 -13.22 -4.43
N GLY A 95 -23.95 -13.05 -3.48
CA GLY A 95 -24.26 -11.77 -2.86
C GLY A 95 -23.14 -11.20 -1.96
N LYS A 96 -22.40 -12.05 -1.24
CA LYS A 96 -21.28 -11.62 -0.39
C LYS A 96 -20.07 -11.19 -1.24
N LEU A 97 -19.87 -11.88 -2.36
CA LEU A 97 -18.88 -11.52 -3.38
C LEU A 97 -19.20 -10.16 -4.02
N ALA A 98 -20.45 -9.98 -4.45
CA ALA A 98 -20.91 -8.71 -5.02
C ALA A 98 -20.79 -7.55 -4.03
N TYR A 99 -21.07 -7.79 -2.74
CA TYR A 99 -20.89 -6.79 -1.68
C TYR A 99 -19.41 -6.41 -1.50
N ALA A 100 -18.50 -7.39 -1.45
CA ALA A 100 -17.07 -7.13 -1.31
C ALA A 100 -16.51 -6.33 -2.51
N ILE A 101 -16.87 -6.71 -3.74
CA ILE A 101 -16.51 -5.94 -4.94
C ILE A 101 -17.13 -4.54 -4.88
N GLY A 102 -18.39 -4.41 -4.45
CA GLY A 102 -19.06 -3.13 -4.29
C GLY A 102 -18.34 -2.19 -3.32
N CYS A 103 -17.95 -2.69 -2.16
CA CYS A 103 -17.15 -1.94 -1.18
C CYS A 103 -15.78 -1.54 -1.74
N MET A 104 -15.12 -2.42 -2.49
CA MET A 104 -13.83 -2.14 -3.11
C MET A 104 -13.93 -1.02 -4.17
N VAL A 105 -14.89 -1.12 -5.09
CA VAL A 105 -15.13 -0.10 -6.13
C VAL A 105 -15.55 1.22 -5.50
N LEU A 106 -16.35 1.20 -4.43
CA LEU A 106 -16.67 2.40 -3.66
C LEU A 106 -15.42 3.02 -3.03
N GLY A 107 -14.54 2.22 -2.44
CA GLY A 107 -13.28 2.69 -1.87
C GLY A 107 -12.39 3.35 -2.92
N TRP A 108 -12.26 2.74 -4.11
CA TRP A 108 -11.54 3.33 -5.23
C TRP A 108 -12.18 4.63 -5.73
N GLY A 109 -13.52 4.65 -5.87
CA GLY A 109 -14.25 5.83 -6.30
C GLY A 109 -14.13 7.00 -5.31
N LEU A 110 -14.16 6.72 -4.00
CA LEU A 110 -13.92 7.71 -2.95
C LEU A 110 -12.50 8.27 -3.00
N MET A 111 -11.49 7.43 -3.18
CA MET A 111 -10.10 7.87 -3.30
C MET A 111 -9.86 8.67 -4.58
N ALA A 112 -10.48 8.30 -5.70
CA ALA A 112 -10.44 9.06 -6.94
C ALA A 112 -11.12 10.44 -6.81
N LEU A 113 -12.25 10.50 -6.10
CA LEU A 113 -12.90 11.77 -5.77
C LEU A 113 -11.98 12.66 -4.95
N LEU A 114 -11.38 12.14 -3.87
CA LEU A 114 -10.40 12.90 -3.06
C LEU A 114 -9.23 13.40 -3.91
N GLY A 115 -8.67 12.56 -4.78
CA GLY A 115 -7.57 12.94 -5.68
C GLY A 115 -7.93 14.05 -6.67
N LYS A 116 -9.19 14.20 -7.06
CA LYS A 116 -9.65 15.33 -7.92
C LYS A 116 -9.73 16.65 -7.14
N TRP A 117 -9.83 16.60 -5.82
CA TRP A 117 -9.94 17.78 -4.94
C TRP A 117 -8.67 18.03 -4.12
N ALA A 118 -7.61 17.25 -4.33
CA ALA A 118 -6.28 17.42 -3.75
C ALA A 118 -5.34 18.09 -4.76
#